data_AF-A0A7C5QXT6-F1
#
_entry.id   AF-A0A7C5QXT6-F1
#
_cell.length_a   1.000
_cell.length_b   1.000
_cell.length_c   1.000
_cell.angle_alpha   90.00
_cell.angle_beta   90.00
_cell.angle_gamma   90.00
#
_symmetry.space_group_name_H-M   'P 1'
#
loop_
_entity.id
_entity.type
_entity.pdbx_description
1 polymer ?
#
loop_
_entity_poly.entity_id
_entity_poly.type
_entity_poly.pdbx_seq_one_letter_code
_entity_poly.pdbx_strand_id
1 'polypeptide(L)'
;MAVEKAVAGLHGPDVRSDCWVEVRSAATGEHTIELRSRVAALYGESIRALVESTLAQLGATDLAVSLDDSGALPFVLMARIEAAVRRLRPETTAAALPPLNPNAVGRSSRERLRRSRLYLPGNTPKFFVNAALHAPDAVVLDLEDSVAPEEKDAARILVRNALRAVSFGSAEKIVRINQLPQGLDDVRAVAPHGVHALLIPKVEDAEQVVAVDQLLSEMQAEGLVQDDIYLLPSVEGARGVLHAEAIALASPNVVALSIGLEDYTADIGVERTADGRESLWACSQVVNAARAAGVQPLASVYANVDDAQGLRGWVRTMRELGFDGVGCIHPRQVRVVHEALAPSAAEVDWARKVVAAAEEARRAGRGVVAVGSKMIDAPVVRRALRTLQLAEAAGLANGLALEDEAK
;
A
#
# COMPACT_ATOMS: atom_id res chain seq x y z
N MET A 1 33.48 -9.10 -17.97
CA MET A 1 34.16 -9.76 -16.84
C MET A 1 33.08 -10.51 -16.09
N ALA A 2 33.27 -11.80 -15.78
CA ALA A 2 32.30 -12.53 -14.98
C ALA A 2 32.21 -11.86 -13.60
N VAL A 3 31.00 -11.63 -13.10
CA VAL A 3 30.80 -11.13 -11.74
C VAL A 3 31.21 -12.26 -10.81
N GLU A 4 32.28 -12.07 -10.02
CA GLU A 4 32.77 -13.10 -9.10
C GLU A 4 32.04 -13.07 -7.76
N LYS A 5 31.39 -11.94 -7.44
CA LYS A 5 30.66 -11.73 -6.21
C LYS A 5 29.53 -10.72 -6.35
N ALA A 6 28.47 -10.90 -5.57
CA ALA A 6 27.37 -9.95 -5.50
C ALA A 6 26.88 -9.79 -4.06
N VAL A 7 26.26 -8.65 -3.77
CA VAL A 7 25.80 -8.28 -2.43
C VAL A 7 24.35 -7.82 -2.45
N ALA A 8 23.66 -8.01 -1.32
CA ALA A 8 22.35 -7.42 -1.06
C ALA A 8 22.14 -7.14 0.44
N GLY A 9 21.32 -6.13 0.72
CA GLY A 9 20.97 -5.74 2.08
C GLY A 9 21.96 -4.77 2.73
N LEU A 10 21.61 -4.33 3.94
CA LEU A 10 22.31 -3.24 4.62
C LEU A 10 23.28 -3.77 5.66
N HIS A 11 24.45 -3.11 5.74
CA HIS A 11 25.49 -3.38 6.71
C HIS A 11 25.70 -2.17 7.62
N GLY A 12 25.94 -2.38 8.91
CA GLY A 12 26.32 -1.30 9.82
C GLY A 12 25.79 -1.40 11.25
N PRO A 13 26.32 -0.59 12.18
CA PRO A 13 25.98 -0.64 13.59
C PRO A 13 24.50 -0.29 13.86
N ASP A 14 23.88 0.55 13.02
CA ASP A 14 22.50 1.03 13.18
C ASP A 14 21.44 0.19 12.43
N VAL A 15 21.87 -0.81 11.67
CA VAL A 15 20.97 -1.74 10.98
C VAL A 15 20.24 -2.61 12.00
N ARG A 16 18.94 -2.80 11.79
CA ARG A 16 18.06 -3.60 12.66
C ARG A 16 17.07 -4.38 11.79
N SER A 17 16.81 -5.63 12.16
CA SER A 17 15.83 -6.50 11.51
C SER A 17 16.10 -6.75 10.02
N ASP A 18 17.36 -6.61 9.63
CA ASP A 18 17.87 -6.78 8.28
C ASP A 18 19.25 -7.45 8.35
N CYS A 19 19.76 -7.88 7.20
CA CYS A 19 21.06 -8.50 7.07
C CYS A 19 21.78 -8.02 5.81
N TRP A 20 23.10 -8.12 5.84
CA TRP A 20 23.94 -8.01 4.66
C TRP A 20 24.35 -9.41 4.23
N VAL A 21 24.23 -9.67 2.93
CA VAL A 21 24.59 -10.95 2.32
C VAL A 21 25.55 -10.69 1.16
N GLU A 22 26.66 -11.41 1.14
CA GLU A 22 27.54 -11.55 -0.02
C GLU A 22 27.54 -13.01 -0.48
N VAL A 23 27.36 -13.20 -1.79
CA VAL A 23 27.51 -14.50 -2.44
C VAL A 23 28.70 -14.46 -3.39
N ARG A 24 29.45 -15.55 -3.45
CA ARG A 24 30.67 -15.70 -4.26
C ARG A 24 30.67 -17.03 -4.99
N SER A 25 31.14 -17.02 -6.23
CA SER A 25 31.48 -18.26 -6.93
C SER A 25 32.63 -18.96 -6.19
N ALA A 26 32.45 -20.23 -5.86
CA ALA A 26 33.46 -21.02 -5.14
C ALA A 26 34.04 -22.13 -6.04
N ALA A 27 35.30 -22.51 -5.79
CA ALA A 27 35.85 -23.72 -6.39
C ALA A 27 35.11 -24.96 -5.86
N THR A 28 35.08 -26.03 -6.65
CA THR A 28 34.38 -27.28 -6.31
C THR A 28 34.77 -27.79 -4.91
N GLY A 29 33.82 -27.80 -3.97
CA GLY A 29 34.04 -28.28 -2.59
C GLY A 29 34.35 -27.20 -1.54
N GLU A 30 34.40 -25.92 -1.90
CA GLU A 30 34.63 -24.78 -0.98
C GLU A 30 33.34 -24.01 -0.61
N HIS A 31 32.19 -24.68 -0.64
CA HIS A 31 30.90 -24.07 -0.31
C HIS A 31 30.79 -23.86 1.20
N THR A 32 31.12 -22.65 1.66
CA THR A 32 31.11 -22.29 3.08
C THR A 32 30.02 -21.25 3.38
N ILE A 33 29.43 -21.35 4.57
CA ILE A 33 28.49 -20.36 5.12
C ILE A 33 29.14 -19.68 6.32
N GLU A 34 29.68 -18.49 6.09
CA GLU A 34 30.18 -17.62 7.15
C GLU A 34 29.02 -16.80 7.72
N LEU A 35 28.75 -16.92 9.02
CA LEU A 35 27.68 -16.18 9.70
C LEU A 35 28.25 -15.38 10.86
N ARG A 36 28.02 -14.08 10.82
CA ARG A 36 28.13 -13.17 11.96
C ARG A 36 26.70 -12.73 12.28
N SER A 37 26.21 -13.00 13.48
CA SER A 37 24.83 -12.65 13.86
C SER A 37 24.79 -12.11 15.27
N ARG A 38 24.05 -11.01 15.46
CA ARG A 38 23.76 -10.46 16.80
C ARG A 38 22.89 -11.39 17.66
N VAL A 39 22.24 -12.37 17.03
CA VAL A 39 21.37 -13.36 17.68
C VAL A 39 21.90 -14.80 17.51
N ALA A 40 23.19 -14.96 17.17
CA ALA A 40 23.82 -16.25 16.90
C ALA A 40 23.64 -17.27 18.05
N ALA A 41 23.70 -16.80 19.30
CA ALA A 41 23.55 -17.66 20.48
C ALA A 41 22.18 -18.33 20.58
N LEU A 42 21.14 -17.77 19.95
CA LEU A 42 19.78 -18.30 19.98
C LEU A 42 19.36 -18.94 18.66
N TYR A 43 19.76 -18.35 17.52
CA TYR A 43 19.22 -18.71 16.21
C TYR A 43 20.30 -19.06 15.17
N GLY A 44 21.57 -19.16 15.55
CA GLY A 44 22.67 -19.38 14.60
C GLY A 44 22.50 -20.63 13.74
N GLU A 45 22.13 -21.77 14.34
CA GLU A 45 21.89 -23.02 13.60
C GLU A 45 20.69 -22.90 12.66
N SER A 46 19.58 -22.30 13.12
CA SER A 46 18.39 -22.09 12.30
C SER A 46 18.65 -21.16 11.12
N ILE A 47 19.46 -20.11 11.30
CA ILE A 47 19.86 -19.20 10.22
C ILE A 47 20.68 -19.97 9.18
N ARG A 48 21.62 -20.83 9.59
CA ARG A 48 22.42 -21.64 8.66
C ARG A 48 21.56 -22.60 7.84
N ALA A 49 20.69 -23.34 8.50
CA ALA A 49 19.76 -24.25 7.83
C ALA A 49 18.84 -23.50 6.84
N LEU A 50 18.41 -22.28 7.19
CA LEU A 50 17.64 -21.43 6.29
C LEU A 50 18.45 -20.99 5.07
N VAL A 51 19.72 -20.61 5.24
CA VAL A 51 20.62 -20.26 4.13
C VAL A 51 20.76 -21.45 3.17
N GLU A 52 21.08 -22.64 3.69
CA GLU A 52 21.22 -23.87 2.90
C GLU A 52 19.95 -24.19 2.11
N SER A 53 18.78 -24.16 2.78
CA SER A 53 17.49 -24.40 2.14
C SER A 53 17.16 -23.34 1.07
N THR A 54 17.51 -22.08 1.32
CA THR A 54 17.30 -20.98 0.37
C THR A 54 18.17 -21.18 -0.88
N LEU A 55 19.45 -21.50 -0.72
CA LEU A 55 20.34 -21.79 -1.84
C LEU A 55 19.88 -23.01 -2.64
N ALA A 56 19.39 -24.06 -1.97
CA ALA A 56 18.84 -25.24 -2.62
C ALA A 56 17.61 -24.92 -3.49
N GLN A 57 16.68 -24.11 -2.97
CA GLN A 57 15.51 -23.64 -3.74
C GLN A 57 15.90 -22.82 -4.97
N LEU A 58 17.00 -22.07 -4.88
CA LEU A 58 17.52 -21.25 -5.98
C LEU A 58 18.42 -22.03 -6.95
N GLY A 59 18.72 -23.30 -6.68
CA GLY A 59 19.68 -24.08 -7.48
C GLY A 59 21.12 -23.54 -7.39
N ALA A 60 21.47 -22.93 -6.26
CA ALA A 60 22.73 -22.19 -6.05
C ALA A 60 23.53 -22.73 -4.86
N THR A 61 23.44 -24.04 -4.59
CA THR A 61 24.17 -24.71 -3.49
C THR A 61 25.68 -24.72 -3.66
N ASP A 62 26.16 -24.35 -4.84
CA ASP A 62 27.56 -24.24 -5.19
C ASP A 62 28.18 -22.85 -4.91
N LEU A 63 27.41 -21.94 -4.29
CA LEU A 63 27.91 -20.63 -3.88
C LEU A 63 28.43 -20.63 -2.44
N ALA A 64 29.50 -19.86 -2.21
CA ALA A 64 29.90 -19.48 -0.85
C ALA A 64 29.10 -18.25 -0.40
N VAL A 65 28.72 -18.22 0.89
CA VAL A 65 27.89 -17.15 1.46
C VAL A 65 28.55 -16.56 2.70
N SER A 66 28.65 -15.24 2.74
CA SER A 66 29.00 -14.48 3.94
C SER A 66 27.81 -13.62 4.37
N LEU A 67 27.43 -13.73 5.64
CA LEU A 67 26.21 -13.11 6.17
C LEU A 67 26.51 -12.35 7.46
N ASP A 68 26.15 -11.06 7.49
CA ASP A 68 26.11 -10.23 8.70
C ASP A 68 24.64 -9.94 9.05
N ASP A 69 24.16 -10.61 10.10
CA ASP A 69 22.77 -10.58 10.56
C ASP A 69 22.59 -9.64 11.77
N SER A 70 21.67 -8.69 11.60
CA SER A 70 21.23 -7.77 12.65
C SER A 70 19.81 -8.08 13.15
N GLY A 71 19.49 -9.38 13.29
CA GLY A 71 18.22 -9.88 13.79
C GLY A 71 17.13 -9.93 12.70
N ALA A 72 17.51 -10.23 11.47
CA ALA A 72 16.62 -10.40 10.34
C ALA A 72 15.67 -11.58 10.55
N LEU A 73 14.40 -11.38 10.19
CA LEU A 73 13.43 -12.47 10.18
C LEU A 73 13.62 -13.38 8.96
N PRO A 74 13.13 -14.62 8.97
CA PRO A 74 13.34 -15.58 7.89
C PRO A 74 13.00 -15.05 6.48
N PHE A 75 11.89 -14.34 6.32
CA PHE A 75 11.49 -13.79 5.02
C PHE A 75 12.47 -12.74 4.48
N VAL A 76 13.17 -12.03 5.37
CA VAL A 76 14.20 -11.03 5.05
C VAL A 76 15.48 -11.74 4.62
N LEU A 77 15.95 -12.71 5.41
CA LEU A 77 17.13 -13.54 5.09
C LEU A 77 16.97 -14.17 3.70
N MET A 78 15.84 -14.82 3.45
CA MET A 78 15.53 -15.42 2.15
C MET A 78 15.56 -14.39 1.01
N ALA A 79 14.98 -13.21 1.23
CA ALA A 79 14.94 -12.14 0.22
C ALA A 79 16.34 -11.59 -0.10
N ARG A 80 17.18 -11.34 0.91
CA ARG A 80 18.55 -10.83 0.71
C ARG A 80 19.45 -11.86 0.03
N ILE A 81 19.32 -13.15 0.38
CA ILE A 81 20.04 -14.23 -0.29
C ILE A 81 19.60 -14.33 -1.76
N GLU A 82 18.29 -14.37 -2.04
CA GLU A 82 17.80 -14.44 -3.42
C GLU A 82 18.25 -13.23 -4.25
N ALA A 83 18.20 -12.03 -3.70
CA ALA A 83 18.67 -10.82 -4.38
C ALA A 83 20.16 -10.91 -4.71
N ALA A 84 21.01 -11.32 -3.76
CA ALA A 84 22.44 -11.50 -3.98
C ALA A 84 22.72 -12.58 -5.04
N VAL A 85 22.01 -13.71 -5.00
CA VAL A 85 22.13 -14.79 -6.00
C VAL A 85 21.73 -14.30 -7.39
N ARG A 86 20.59 -13.62 -7.55
CA ARG A 86 20.14 -13.09 -8.85
C ARG A 86 21.07 -12.02 -9.41
N ARG A 87 21.69 -11.20 -8.54
CA ARG A 87 22.71 -10.23 -8.95
C ARG A 87 24.00 -10.90 -9.43
N LEU A 88 24.38 -12.04 -8.86
CA LEU A 88 25.52 -12.84 -9.31
C LEU A 88 25.19 -13.67 -10.58
N ARG A 89 23.98 -14.23 -10.64
CA ARG A 89 23.47 -15.15 -11.66
C ARG A 89 22.12 -14.66 -12.21
N PRO A 90 22.11 -13.68 -13.13
CA PRO A 90 20.87 -13.10 -13.68
C PRO A 90 19.94 -14.10 -14.37
N GLU A 91 20.45 -15.26 -14.78
CA GLU A 91 19.70 -16.38 -15.36
C GLU A 91 18.87 -17.17 -14.35
N THR A 92 19.03 -16.92 -13.05
CA THR A 92 18.28 -17.61 -11.99
C THR A 92 16.79 -17.25 -12.06
N THR A 93 15.97 -18.19 -12.51
CA THR A 93 14.50 -18.02 -12.59
C THR A 93 13.78 -18.51 -11.34
N ALA A 94 14.34 -19.50 -10.65
CA ALA A 94 13.78 -20.05 -9.41
C ALA A 94 13.65 -18.98 -8.31
N ALA A 95 12.62 -19.11 -7.47
CA ALA A 95 12.36 -18.21 -6.35
C ALA A 95 12.37 -18.99 -5.03
N ALA A 96 12.99 -18.41 -4.00
CA ALA A 96 12.93 -18.93 -2.64
C ALA A 96 11.81 -18.22 -1.89
N LEU A 97 10.64 -18.88 -1.83
CA LEU A 97 9.44 -18.29 -1.25
C LEU A 97 9.30 -18.69 0.22
N PRO A 98 9.13 -17.73 1.15
CA PRO A 98 8.76 -18.09 2.52
C PRO A 98 7.40 -18.82 2.51
N PRO A 99 7.16 -19.72 3.48
CA PRO A 99 5.85 -20.32 3.67
C PRO A 99 4.76 -19.24 3.78
N LEU A 100 3.60 -19.51 3.18
CA LEU A 100 2.47 -18.59 3.28
C LEU A 100 1.96 -18.60 4.72
N ASN A 101 2.02 -17.46 5.40
CA ASN A 101 1.44 -17.28 6.71
C ASN A 101 -0.08 -17.21 6.57
N PRO A 102 -0.87 -18.10 7.19
CA PRO A 102 -2.33 -18.07 7.10
C PRO A 102 -2.93 -16.74 7.59
N ASN A 103 -2.28 -16.08 8.55
CA ASN A 103 -2.70 -14.76 9.07
C ASN A 103 -2.25 -13.59 8.20
N ALA A 104 -1.46 -13.83 7.15
CA ALA A 104 -1.15 -12.86 6.12
C ALA A 104 -2.14 -12.93 4.94
N VAL A 105 -3.00 -13.95 4.89
CA VAL A 105 -4.02 -14.11 3.85
C VAL A 105 -5.24 -13.27 4.21
N GLY A 106 -5.77 -12.56 3.22
CA GLY A 106 -6.95 -11.73 3.36
C GLY A 106 -7.45 -11.28 2.01
N ARG A 107 -8.65 -10.71 1.98
CA ARG A 107 -9.23 -10.05 0.81
C ARG A 107 -9.51 -8.59 1.16
N SER A 108 -9.49 -7.74 0.14
CA SER A 108 -10.03 -6.39 0.26
C SER A 108 -11.39 -6.29 -0.41
N SER A 109 -12.02 -5.12 -0.32
CA SER A 109 -13.23 -4.79 -1.04
C SER A 109 -13.12 -3.39 -1.66
N ARG A 110 -13.94 -3.14 -2.68
CA ARG A 110 -14.01 -1.87 -3.38
C ARG A 110 -14.38 -0.73 -2.42
N GLU A 111 -15.38 -0.96 -1.56
CA GLU A 111 -16.01 0.02 -0.67
C GLU A 111 -15.23 0.23 0.64
N ARG A 112 -14.15 -0.53 0.85
CA ARG A 112 -13.34 -0.48 2.08
C ARG A 112 -12.87 0.93 2.39
N LEU A 113 -12.90 1.32 3.66
CA LEU A 113 -12.33 2.59 4.11
C LEU A 113 -10.81 2.64 3.91
N ARG A 114 -10.32 3.77 3.40
CA ARG A 114 -8.90 4.08 3.20
C ARG A 114 -8.53 5.42 3.84
N ARG A 115 -9.01 5.67 5.07
CA ARG A 115 -8.82 6.93 5.81
C ARG A 115 -7.34 7.24 6.00
N SER A 116 -6.55 6.20 6.28
CA SER A 116 -5.10 6.28 6.45
C SER A 116 -4.38 5.22 5.60
N ARG A 117 -3.36 5.66 4.87
CA ARG A 117 -2.47 4.79 4.08
C ARG A 117 -1.04 4.95 4.58
N LEU A 118 -0.54 3.99 5.36
CA LEU A 118 0.80 4.06 5.96
C LEU A 118 1.87 3.58 4.97
N TYR A 119 2.67 4.50 4.45
CA TYR A 119 3.78 4.22 3.53
C TYR A 119 4.99 3.65 4.28
N LEU A 120 5.47 2.51 3.80
CA LEU A 120 6.61 1.77 4.35
C LEU A 120 7.62 1.53 3.22
N PRO A 121 8.86 2.00 3.34
CA PRO A 121 9.88 1.76 2.32
C PRO A 121 10.11 0.27 2.08
N GLY A 122 10.00 -0.17 0.83
CA GLY A 122 10.05 -1.58 0.42
C GLY A 122 11.37 -2.28 0.70
N ASN A 123 12.44 -1.52 0.93
CA ASN A 123 13.77 -2.02 1.27
C ASN A 123 14.07 -2.01 2.79
N THR A 124 13.13 -1.57 3.65
CA THR A 124 13.36 -1.37 5.10
C THR A 124 12.46 -2.28 5.96
N PRO A 125 12.83 -3.56 6.17
CA PRO A 125 11.95 -4.59 6.69
C PRO A 125 11.49 -4.38 8.14
N LYS A 126 12.27 -3.66 8.96
CA LYS A 126 11.91 -3.35 10.37
C LYS A 126 10.55 -2.64 10.50
N PHE A 127 10.11 -1.94 9.46
CA PHE A 127 8.83 -1.23 9.49
C PHE A 127 7.63 -2.13 9.17
N PHE A 128 7.83 -3.28 8.54
CA PHE A 128 6.73 -4.16 8.14
C PHE A 128 6.11 -4.87 9.34
N VAL A 129 6.97 -5.46 10.19
CA VAL A 129 6.56 -6.34 11.30
C VAL A 129 5.66 -5.63 12.31
N ASN A 130 5.92 -4.35 12.55
CA ASN A 130 5.21 -3.55 13.56
C ASN A 130 4.09 -2.68 12.98
N ALA A 131 3.91 -2.64 11.65
CA ALA A 131 2.94 -1.74 11.02
C ALA A 131 1.51 -1.97 11.53
N ALA A 132 1.12 -3.23 11.73
CA ALA A 132 -0.21 -3.61 12.22
C ALA A 132 -0.54 -3.05 13.62
N LEU A 133 0.47 -2.81 14.47
CA LEU A 133 0.28 -2.28 15.82
C LEU A 133 -0.33 -0.87 15.82
N HIS A 134 -0.20 -0.16 14.70
CA HIS A 134 -0.71 1.20 14.54
C HIS A 134 -2.10 1.24 13.90
N ALA A 135 -2.66 0.07 13.57
CA ALA A 135 -3.99 -0.11 12.98
C ALA A 135 -4.32 0.85 11.82
N PRO A 136 -3.43 1.02 10.81
CA PRO A 136 -3.80 1.81 9.64
C PRO A 136 -4.90 1.09 8.84
N ASP A 137 -5.70 1.85 8.08
CA ASP A 137 -6.70 1.23 7.21
C ASP A 137 -6.02 0.44 6.07
N ALA A 138 -4.88 0.95 5.59
CA ALA A 138 -4.01 0.33 4.60
C ALA A 138 -2.52 0.56 4.91
N VAL A 139 -1.69 -0.40 4.51
CA VAL A 139 -0.23 -0.26 4.42
C VAL A 139 0.16 -0.16 2.94
N VAL A 140 1.09 0.73 2.62
CA VAL A 140 1.66 0.87 1.27
C VAL A 140 3.11 0.41 1.34
N LEU A 141 3.39 -0.77 0.80
CA LEU A 141 4.74 -1.29 0.62
C LEU A 141 5.32 -0.63 -0.64
N ASP A 142 6.28 0.26 -0.45
CA ASP A 142 6.71 1.18 -1.49
C ASP A 142 7.95 0.70 -2.25
N LEU A 143 7.84 0.49 -3.56
CA LEU A 143 8.95 0.10 -4.44
C LEU A 143 9.53 1.28 -5.24
N GLU A 144 9.01 2.48 -5.03
CA GLU A 144 9.26 3.64 -5.89
C GLU A 144 10.15 4.69 -5.19
N ASP A 145 9.69 5.91 -4.87
CA ASP A 145 10.59 7.00 -4.43
C ASP A 145 11.40 6.69 -3.16
N SER A 146 10.90 5.84 -2.27
CA SER A 146 11.63 5.49 -1.03
C SER A 146 12.74 4.45 -1.24
N VAL A 147 12.90 3.94 -2.47
CA VAL A 147 13.88 2.91 -2.82
C VAL A 147 14.83 3.45 -3.88
N ALA A 148 16.13 3.46 -3.55
CA ALA A 148 17.18 3.84 -4.49
C ALA A 148 17.12 2.95 -5.76
N PRO A 149 17.38 3.50 -6.96
CA PRO A 149 17.26 2.77 -8.22
C PRO A 149 17.98 1.41 -8.23
N GLU A 150 19.16 1.33 -7.63
CA GLU A 150 20.03 0.16 -7.57
C GLU A 150 19.51 -0.93 -6.62
N GLU A 151 18.56 -0.59 -5.76
CA GLU A 151 18.00 -1.49 -4.73
C GLU A 151 16.56 -1.93 -5.06
N LYS A 152 15.98 -1.47 -6.17
CA LYS A 152 14.60 -1.82 -6.57
C LYS A 152 14.42 -3.32 -6.83
N ASP A 153 15.43 -3.98 -7.37
CA ASP A 153 15.44 -5.44 -7.57
C ASP A 153 15.35 -6.20 -6.23
N ALA A 154 16.15 -5.81 -5.25
CA ALA A 154 16.15 -6.42 -3.92
C ALA A 154 14.88 -6.07 -3.13
N ALA A 155 14.39 -4.83 -3.23
CA ALA A 155 13.16 -4.39 -2.58
C ALA A 155 11.93 -5.16 -3.09
N ARG A 156 11.85 -5.42 -4.40
CA ARG A 156 10.76 -6.22 -5.01
C ARG A 156 10.66 -7.61 -4.39
N ILE A 157 11.80 -8.30 -4.25
CA ILE A 157 11.88 -9.62 -3.61
C ILE A 157 11.49 -9.54 -2.13
N LEU A 158 11.94 -8.50 -1.44
CA LEU A 158 11.63 -8.30 -0.02
C LEU A 158 10.12 -8.04 0.21
N VAL A 159 9.50 -7.17 -0.60
CA VAL A 159 8.06 -6.88 -0.57
C VAL A 159 7.25 -8.14 -0.87
N ARG A 160 7.62 -8.90 -1.92
CA ARG A 160 7.02 -10.20 -2.23
C ARG A 160 7.04 -11.14 -1.02
N ASN A 161 8.20 -11.28 -0.39
CA ASN A 161 8.36 -12.14 0.77
C ASN A 161 7.57 -11.64 1.98
N ALA A 162 7.49 -10.32 2.19
CA ALA A 162 6.71 -9.70 3.25
C ALA A 162 5.19 -9.96 3.07
N LEU A 163 4.66 -9.86 1.85
CA LEU A 163 3.25 -10.16 1.56
C LEU A 163 2.85 -11.59 1.95
N ARG A 164 3.79 -12.54 1.85
CA ARG A 164 3.57 -13.95 2.23
C ARG A 164 3.73 -14.20 3.74
N ALA A 165 4.67 -13.53 4.39
CA ALA A 165 5.12 -13.87 5.73
C ALA A 165 4.56 -12.96 6.83
N VAL A 166 4.33 -11.68 6.55
CA VAL A 166 3.96 -10.67 7.55
C VAL A 166 2.44 -10.54 7.62
N SER A 167 1.89 -10.69 8.82
CA SER A 167 0.50 -10.35 9.08
C SER A 167 0.38 -8.85 9.34
N PHE A 168 -0.32 -8.15 8.45
CA PHE A 168 -0.64 -6.73 8.60
C PHE A 168 -1.97 -6.49 9.35
N GLY A 169 -2.45 -7.50 10.07
CA GLY A 169 -3.75 -7.47 10.74
C GLY A 169 -4.88 -7.26 9.74
N SER A 170 -5.78 -6.33 10.04
CA SER A 170 -6.90 -5.99 9.16
C SER A 170 -6.53 -5.02 8.03
N ALA A 171 -5.30 -4.49 7.97
CA ALA A 171 -4.94 -3.45 7.00
C ALA A 171 -4.97 -3.97 5.55
N GLU A 172 -5.43 -3.14 4.61
CA GLU A 172 -5.28 -3.43 3.19
C GLU A 172 -3.80 -3.39 2.80
N LYS A 173 -3.31 -4.44 2.12
CA LYS A 173 -1.94 -4.52 1.60
C LYS A 173 -1.89 -3.89 0.21
N ILE A 174 -1.38 -2.67 0.14
CA ILE A 174 -1.14 -1.96 -1.10
C ILE A 174 0.35 -2.05 -1.43
N VAL A 175 0.70 -2.28 -2.69
CA VAL A 175 2.08 -2.11 -3.18
C VAL A 175 2.10 -0.87 -4.08
N ARG A 176 2.95 0.11 -3.77
CA ARG A 176 3.28 1.18 -4.73
C ARG A 176 4.33 0.63 -5.66
N ILE A 177 3.92 0.32 -6.89
CA ILE A 177 4.83 -0.15 -7.93
C ILE A 177 5.66 1.02 -8.45
N ASN A 178 6.69 0.74 -9.23
CA ASN A 178 7.42 1.75 -9.97
C ASN A 178 6.58 2.37 -11.09
N GLN A 179 6.96 3.57 -11.51
CA GLN A 179 6.42 4.15 -12.73
C GLN A 179 6.63 3.20 -13.92
N LEU A 180 5.65 3.15 -14.81
CA LEU A 180 5.75 2.34 -16.03
C LEU A 180 6.86 2.83 -16.95
N PRO A 181 7.56 1.92 -17.67
CA PRO A 181 7.26 0.49 -17.80
C PRO A 181 7.81 -0.41 -16.67
N GLN A 182 8.71 0.08 -15.81
CA GLN A 182 9.35 -0.73 -14.75
C GLN A 182 8.33 -1.35 -13.78
N GLY A 183 7.24 -0.64 -13.52
CA GLY A 183 6.15 -1.14 -12.67
C GLY A 183 5.56 -2.49 -13.09
N LEU A 184 5.61 -2.87 -14.37
CA LEU A 184 5.08 -4.18 -14.82
C LEU A 184 5.86 -5.36 -14.22
N ASP A 185 7.16 -5.19 -13.99
CA ASP A 185 7.97 -6.23 -13.34
C ASP A 185 7.65 -6.35 -11.84
N ASP A 186 7.27 -5.24 -11.20
CA ASP A 186 6.76 -5.26 -9.83
C ASP A 186 5.43 -6.01 -9.76
N VAL A 187 4.50 -5.75 -10.69
CA VAL A 187 3.21 -6.45 -10.78
C VAL A 187 3.41 -7.97 -10.86
N ARG A 188 4.25 -8.43 -11.79
CA ARG A 188 4.58 -9.86 -11.95
C ARG A 188 5.11 -10.48 -10.66
N ALA A 189 5.92 -9.72 -9.92
CA ALA A 189 6.56 -10.21 -8.71
C ALA A 189 5.67 -10.17 -7.47
N VAL A 190 4.62 -9.36 -7.41
CA VAL A 190 3.79 -9.20 -6.19
C VAL A 190 2.36 -9.73 -6.33
N ALA A 191 1.78 -9.71 -7.53
CA ALA A 191 0.39 -10.12 -7.75
C ALA A 191 0.09 -11.56 -7.29
N PRO A 192 0.96 -12.56 -7.50
CA PRO A 192 0.71 -13.95 -7.08
C PRO A 192 0.79 -14.19 -5.56
N HIS A 193 1.05 -13.15 -4.76
CA HIS A 193 1.52 -13.31 -3.38
C HIS A 193 0.68 -12.57 -2.35
N GLY A 194 -0.58 -12.28 -2.68
CA GLY A 194 -1.56 -11.75 -1.73
C GLY A 194 -1.49 -10.24 -1.54
N VAL A 195 -1.04 -9.49 -2.53
CA VAL A 195 -1.33 -8.04 -2.61
C VAL A 195 -2.84 -7.84 -2.78
N HIS A 196 -3.40 -6.80 -2.16
CA HIS A 196 -4.82 -6.48 -2.33
C HIS A 196 -5.05 -5.38 -3.38
N ALA A 197 -4.10 -4.45 -3.49
CA ALA A 197 -4.19 -3.38 -4.47
C ALA A 197 -2.82 -2.85 -4.91
N LEU A 198 -2.78 -2.29 -6.11
CA LEU A 198 -1.59 -1.67 -6.69
C LEU A 198 -1.79 -0.16 -6.79
N LEU A 199 -0.90 0.60 -6.14
CA LEU A 199 -0.81 2.04 -6.33
C LEU A 199 0.13 2.31 -7.51
N ILE A 200 -0.41 2.87 -8.59
CA ILE A 200 0.32 3.17 -9.83
C ILE A 200 0.75 4.64 -9.74
N PRO A 201 2.05 4.95 -9.57
CA PRO A 201 2.52 6.33 -9.42
C PRO A 201 2.60 7.04 -10.76
N LYS A 202 2.67 8.38 -10.73
CA LYS A 202 2.98 9.24 -11.88
C LYS A 202 2.16 8.90 -13.13
N VAL A 203 0.86 8.65 -12.94
CA VAL A 203 -0.08 8.35 -14.04
C VAL A 203 -0.45 9.65 -14.72
N GLU A 204 -0.20 9.70 -16.02
CA GLU A 204 -0.50 10.82 -16.88
C GLU A 204 -1.59 10.50 -17.90
N ASP A 205 -1.81 9.22 -18.23
CA ASP A 205 -2.77 8.76 -19.23
C ASP A 205 -3.46 7.45 -18.82
N ALA A 206 -4.67 7.20 -19.35
CA ALA A 206 -5.50 6.04 -18.99
C ALA A 206 -4.86 4.71 -19.41
N GLU A 207 -4.11 4.70 -20.51
CA GLU A 207 -3.43 3.53 -21.07
C GLU A 207 -2.43 2.91 -20.09
N GLN A 208 -1.84 3.71 -19.20
CA GLN A 208 -0.95 3.24 -18.15
C GLN A 208 -1.71 2.34 -17.14
N VAL A 209 -2.94 2.71 -16.79
CA VAL A 209 -3.80 1.91 -15.91
C VAL A 209 -4.28 0.65 -16.62
N VAL A 210 -4.69 0.78 -17.89
CA VAL A 210 -5.12 -0.35 -18.74
C VAL A 210 -4.00 -1.39 -18.88
N ALA A 211 -2.74 -0.95 -19.06
CA ALA A 211 -1.60 -1.87 -19.18
C ALA A 211 -1.40 -2.72 -17.93
N VAL A 212 -1.60 -2.15 -16.73
CA VAL A 212 -1.51 -2.90 -15.47
C VAL A 212 -2.69 -3.87 -15.35
N ASP A 213 -3.90 -3.43 -15.67
CA ASP A 213 -5.11 -4.26 -15.59
C ASP A 213 -5.08 -5.44 -16.58
N GLN A 214 -4.57 -5.20 -17.78
CA GLN A 214 -4.39 -6.23 -18.79
C GLN A 214 -3.38 -7.30 -18.34
N LEU A 215 -2.24 -6.87 -17.77
CA LEU A 215 -1.26 -7.81 -17.22
C LEU A 215 -1.85 -8.66 -16.09
N LEU A 216 -2.66 -8.05 -15.20
CA LEU A 216 -3.37 -8.80 -14.17
C LEU A 216 -4.35 -9.83 -14.78
N SER A 217 -5.10 -9.43 -15.80
CA SER A 217 -6.03 -10.31 -16.51
C SER A 217 -5.31 -11.49 -17.18
N GLU A 218 -4.16 -11.24 -17.80
CA GLU A 218 -3.29 -12.28 -18.38
C GLU A 218 -2.81 -13.25 -17.30
N MET A 219 -2.31 -12.75 -16.17
CA MET A 219 -1.85 -13.57 -15.05
C MET A 219 -2.99 -14.37 -14.39
N GLN A 220 -4.21 -13.83 -14.36
CA GLN A 220 -5.41 -14.57 -13.93
C GLN A 220 -5.78 -15.69 -14.89
N ALA A 221 -5.73 -15.43 -16.21
CA ALA A 221 -5.97 -16.45 -17.24
C ALA A 221 -4.92 -17.59 -17.20
N GLU A 222 -3.68 -17.28 -16.82
CA GLU A 222 -2.61 -18.26 -16.57
C GLU A 222 -2.74 -19.01 -15.23
N GLY A 223 -3.69 -18.61 -14.37
CA GLY A 223 -3.89 -19.19 -13.04
C GLY A 223 -2.84 -18.79 -12.02
N LEU A 224 -2.04 -17.75 -12.29
CA LEU A 224 -1.01 -17.22 -11.39
C LEU A 224 -1.62 -16.32 -10.30
N VAL A 225 -2.75 -15.68 -10.60
CA VAL A 225 -3.49 -14.80 -9.69
C VAL A 225 -4.90 -15.35 -9.53
N GLN A 226 -5.35 -15.53 -8.29
CA GLN A 226 -6.66 -16.11 -7.98
C GLN A 226 -7.65 -15.11 -7.39
N ASP A 227 -7.16 -14.10 -6.68
CA ASP A 227 -7.99 -13.08 -6.06
C ASP A 227 -8.04 -11.82 -6.93
N ASP A 228 -9.10 -11.03 -6.73
CA ASP A 228 -9.21 -9.70 -7.36
C ASP A 228 -8.15 -8.75 -6.77
N ILE A 229 -7.45 -8.03 -7.64
CA ILE A 229 -6.47 -7.00 -7.27
C ILE A 229 -6.97 -5.66 -7.76
N TYR A 230 -7.13 -4.71 -6.84
CA TYR A 230 -7.63 -3.39 -7.17
C TYR A 230 -6.51 -2.42 -7.60
N LEU A 231 -6.89 -1.37 -8.32
CA LEU A 231 -5.99 -0.34 -8.84
C LEU A 231 -6.25 1.00 -8.18
N LEU A 232 -5.17 1.68 -7.82
CA LEU A 232 -5.16 3.04 -7.31
C LEU A 232 -4.20 3.88 -8.17
N PRO A 233 -4.66 4.49 -9.26
CA PRO A 233 -3.84 5.45 -9.99
C PRO A 233 -3.53 6.67 -9.12
N SER A 234 -2.29 7.13 -9.16
CA SER A 234 -1.84 8.36 -8.50
C SER A 234 -1.49 9.40 -9.55
N VAL A 235 -2.21 10.52 -9.50
CA VAL A 235 -1.99 11.70 -10.34
C VAL A 235 -1.02 12.63 -9.63
N GLU A 236 0.12 12.88 -10.27
CA GLU A 236 1.28 13.51 -9.60
C GLU A 236 1.89 14.63 -10.45
N GLY A 237 1.23 15.02 -11.55
CA GLY A 237 1.66 16.09 -12.45
C GLY A 237 0.48 16.72 -13.19
N ALA A 238 0.71 17.85 -13.84
CA ALA A 238 -0.31 18.65 -14.51
C ALA A 238 -1.06 17.87 -15.61
N ARG A 239 -0.35 17.03 -16.39
CA ARG A 239 -0.99 16.18 -17.41
C ARG A 239 -1.97 15.19 -16.77
N GLY A 240 -1.54 14.47 -15.74
CA GLY A 240 -2.40 13.55 -15.00
C GLY A 240 -3.62 14.24 -14.39
N VAL A 241 -3.48 15.48 -13.91
CA VAL A 241 -4.62 16.26 -13.37
C VAL A 241 -5.63 16.57 -14.47
N LEU A 242 -5.17 16.97 -15.65
CA LEU A 242 -6.06 17.21 -16.80
C LEU A 242 -6.75 15.93 -17.29
N HIS A 243 -6.09 14.78 -17.17
CA HIS A 243 -6.61 13.47 -17.59
C HIS A 243 -7.29 12.67 -16.47
N ALA A 244 -7.48 13.27 -15.29
CA ALA A 244 -7.90 12.56 -14.08
C ALA A 244 -9.18 11.72 -14.25
N GLU A 245 -10.17 12.20 -15.02
CA GLU A 245 -11.41 11.46 -15.28
C GLU A 245 -11.16 10.20 -16.13
N ALA A 246 -10.41 10.34 -17.23
CA ALA A 246 -10.07 9.21 -18.09
C ALA A 246 -9.26 8.15 -17.33
N ILE A 247 -8.32 8.60 -16.48
CA ILE A 247 -7.53 7.72 -15.61
C ILE A 247 -8.42 6.98 -14.61
N ALA A 248 -9.39 7.66 -13.99
CA ALA A 248 -10.30 7.05 -13.03
C ALA A 248 -11.26 6.02 -13.66
N LEU A 249 -11.64 6.23 -14.92
CA LEU A 249 -12.53 5.34 -15.69
C LEU A 249 -11.78 4.23 -16.45
N ALA A 250 -10.46 4.20 -16.38
CA ALA A 250 -9.63 3.36 -17.24
C ALA A 250 -9.84 1.85 -17.05
N SER A 251 -10.31 1.41 -15.88
CA SER A 251 -10.56 0.00 -15.58
C SER A 251 -11.63 -0.19 -14.51
N PRO A 252 -12.45 -1.26 -14.59
CA PRO A 252 -13.39 -1.64 -13.53
C PRO A 252 -12.70 -2.04 -12.22
N ASN A 253 -11.38 -2.27 -12.22
CA ASN A 253 -10.60 -2.58 -11.01
C ASN A 253 -10.08 -1.32 -10.31
N VAL A 254 -10.28 -0.12 -10.89
CA VAL A 254 -9.97 1.14 -10.19
C VAL A 254 -10.96 1.35 -9.04
N VAL A 255 -10.44 1.47 -7.82
CA VAL A 255 -11.25 1.69 -6.60
C VAL A 255 -10.96 3.03 -5.92
N ALA A 256 -9.85 3.67 -6.27
CA ALA A 256 -9.51 5.00 -5.80
C ALA A 256 -8.64 5.74 -6.81
N LEU A 257 -8.71 7.07 -6.78
CA LEU A 257 -7.80 7.98 -7.48
C LEU A 257 -7.08 8.82 -6.42
N SER A 258 -5.75 8.81 -6.43
CA SER A 258 -4.96 9.64 -5.50
C SER A 258 -4.25 10.80 -6.17
N ILE A 259 -3.88 11.79 -5.37
CA ILE A 259 -3.02 12.90 -5.79
C ILE A 259 -1.71 12.90 -4.98
N GLY A 260 -0.58 13.00 -5.66
CA GLY A 260 0.75 13.21 -5.06
C GLY A 260 1.14 14.67 -5.17
N LEU A 261 1.08 15.40 -4.05
CA LEU A 261 1.26 16.85 -4.05
C LEU A 261 2.71 17.32 -4.16
N GLU A 262 3.69 16.56 -3.66
CA GLU A 262 5.11 16.96 -3.77
C GLU A 262 5.55 17.01 -5.23
N ASP A 263 5.37 15.90 -5.95
CA ASP A 263 5.67 15.81 -7.38
C ASP A 263 4.82 16.79 -8.20
N TYR A 264 3.54 16.95 -7.88
CA TYR A 264 2.68 17.89 -8.59
C TYR A 264 3.19 19.32 -8.49
N THR A 265 3.57 19.76 -7.28
CA THR A 265 4.10 21.12 -7.08
C THR A 265 5.45 21.31 -7.79
N ALA A 266 6.29 20.28 -7.81
CA ALA A 266 7.53 20.29 -8.58
C ALA A 266 7.27 20.42 -10.09
N ASP A 267 6.29 19.69 -10.63
CA ASP A 267 5.92 19.70 -12.05
C ASP A 267 5.38 21.05 -12.51
N ILE A 268 4.56 21.72 -11.69
CA ILE A 268 4.05 23.06 -12.02
C ILE A 268 5.02 24.20 -11.62
N GLY A 269 6.17 23.88 -11.04
CA GLY A 269 7.24 24.83 -10.72
C GLY A 269 6.96 25.74 -9.51
N VAL A 270 6.27 25.24 -8.48
CA VAL A 270 5.95 26.01 -7.26
C VAL A 270 6.37 25.24 -6.00
N GLU A 271 6.53 25.95 -4.89
CA GLU A 271 6.71 25.33 -3.59
C GLU A 271 5.37 24.91 -2.99
N ARG A 272 5.35 23.74 -2.33
CA ARG A 272 4.20 23.30 -1.55
C ARG A 272 4.02 24.19 -0.33
N THR A 273 2.83 24.75 -0.15
CA THR A 273 2.54 25.67 0.96
C THR A 273 1.57 25.06 1.98
N ALA A 274 1.59 25.58 3.20
CA ALA A 274 0.61 25.19 4.22
C ALA A 274 -0.82 25.64 3.89
N ASP A 275 -0.94 26.70 3.08
CA ASP A 275 -2.21 27.29 2.66
C ASP A 275 -2.86 26.50 1.51
N GLY A 276 -2.07 25.83 0.67
CA GLY A 276 -2.55 24.87 -0.32
C GLY A 276 -3.24 25.49 -1.55
N ARG A 277 -3.23 26.83 -1.70
CA ARG A 277 -3.80 27.52 -2.87
C ARG A 277 -3.17 27.04 -4.18
N GLU A 278 -1.89 26.70 -4.16
CA GLU A 278 -1.16 26.19 -5.32
C GLU A 278 -1.69 24.86 -5.86
N SER A 279 -2.35 24.06 -5.01
CA SER A 279 -2.86 22.74 -5.36
C SER A 279 -4.39 22.63 -5.31
N LEU A 280 -5.09 23.72 -4.96
CA LEU A 280 -6.54 23.73 -4.78
C LEU A 280 -7.30 23.27 -6.03
N TRP A 281 -6.90 23.75 -7.21
CA TRP A 281 -7.54 23.36 -8.47
C TRP A 281 -7.30 21.88 -8.78
N ALA A 282 -6.05 21.40 -8.65
CA ALA A 282 -5.73 19.99 -8.89
C ALA A 282 -6.44 19.04 -7.93
N CYS A 283 -6.47 19.38 -6.64
CA CYS A 283 -7.25 18.66 -5.63
C CYS A 283 -8.74 18.59 -6.00
N SER A 284 -9.33 19.73 -6.39
CA SER A 284 -10.74 19.79 -6.79
C SER A 284 -11.02 18.97 -8.05
N GLN A 285 -10.12 19.01 -9.04
CA GLN A 285 -10.22 18.25 -10.27
C GLN A 285 -10.16 16.73 -10.00
N VAL A 286 -9.19 16.27 -9.19
CA VAL A 286 -9.05 14.87 -8.80
C VAL A 286 -10.27 14.37 -8.00
N VAL A 287 -10.80 15.19 -7.08
CA VAL A 287 -12.01 14.81 -6.34
C VAL A 287 -13.19 14.63 -7.28
N ASN A 288 -13.45 15.58 -8.19
CA ASN A 288 -14.58 15.47 -9.12
C ASN A 288 -14.42 14.27 -10.06
N ALA A 289 -13.22 14.04 -10.61
CA ALA A 289 -12.92 12.88 -11.45
C ALA A 289 -13.18 11.55 -10.73
N ALA A 290 -12.67 11.41 -9.49
CA ALA A 290 -12.88 10.21 -8.69
C ALA A 290 -14.37 9.96 -8.42
N ARG A 291 -15.11 11.01 -8.02
CA ARG A 291 -16.54 10.89 -7.72
C ARG A 291 -17.38 10.61 -8.97
N ALA A 292 -17.03 11.18 -10.12
CA ALA A 292 -17.68 10.91 -11.41
C ALA A 292 -17.51 9.43 -11.83
N ALA A 293 -16.33 8.86 -11.57
CA ALA A 293 -16.05 7.44 -11.79
C ALA A 293 -16.57 6.51 -10.68
N GLY A 294 -17.19 7.05 -9.62
CA GLY A 294 -17.69 6.25 -8.48
C GLY A 294 -16.59 5.63 -7.61
N VAL A 295 -15.39 6.21 -7.60
CA VAL A 295 -14.22 5.72 -6.84
C VAL A 295 -13.81 6.71 -5.74
N GLN A 296 -12.97 6.26 -4.81
CA GLN A 296 -12.53 7.08 -3.67
C GLN A 296 -11.47 8.12 -4.08
N PRO A 297 -11.67 9.42 -3.83
CA PRO A 297 -10.57 10.39 -3.90
C PRO A 297 -9.69 10.27 -2.65
N LEU A 298 -8.37 10.11 -2.82
CA LEU A 298 -7.42 10.00 -1.72
C LEU A 298 -6.29 11.05 -1.79
N ALA A 299 -6.13 11.84 -0.73
CA ALA A 299 -5.16 12.93 -0.70
C ALA A 299 -3.73 12.46 -0.46
N SER A 300 -2.77 13.36 -0.72
CA SER A 300 -1.32 13.15 -0.58
C SER A 300 -0.87 12.79 0.85
N VAL A 301 0.44 12.70 1.05
CA VAL A 301 1.07 12.60 2.37
C VAL A 301 1.24 13.98 3.01
N TYR A 302 1.31 14.02 4.34
CA TYR A 302 1.72 15.20 5.10
C TYR A 302 3.17 15.04 5.58
N ALA A 303 4.06 15.89 5.07
CA ALA A 303 5.51 15.73 5.22
C ALA A 303 6.02 16.01 6.65
N ASN A 304 5.44 16.99 7.35
CA ASN A 304 5.91 17.36 8.69
C ASN A 304 5.42 16.34 9.74
N VAL A 305 6.26 15.36 10.06
CA VAL A 305 5.94 14.28 11.00
C VAL A 305 5.70 14.78 12.42
N ASP A 306 6.39 15.84 12.84
CA ASP A 306 6.34 16.34 14.22
C ASP A 306 5.16 17.31 14.46
N ASP A 307 4.57 17.87 13.40
CA ASP A 307 3.43 18.79 13.50
C ASP A 307 2.07 18.07 13.47
N ALA A 308 1.70 17.50 14.63
CA ALA A 308 0.40 16.87 14.80
C ALA A 308 -0.78 17.86 14.73
N GLN A 309 -0.58 19.16 14.96
CA GLN A 309 -1.66 20.15 14.89
C GLN A 309 -1.92 20.56 13.44
N GLY A 310 -0.86 20.87 12.69
CA GLY A 310 -0.93 21.12 11.26
C GLY A 310 -1.51 19.94 10.50
N LEU A 311 -1.14 18.71 10.85
CA LEU A 311 -1.76 17.51 10.29
C LEU A 311 -3.28 17.48 10.50
N ARG A 312 -3.79 17.77 11.72
CA ARG A 312 -5.24 17.80 11.98
C ARG A 312 -5.95 18.85 11.13
N GLY A 313 -5.38 20.05 11.02
CA GLY A 313 -5.93 21.11 10.18
C GLY A 313 -5.98 20.68 8.72
N TRP A 314 -4.87 20.16 8.20
CA TRP A 314 -4.75 19.71 6.81
C TRP A 314 -5.72 18.57 6.49
N VAL A 315 -5.86 17.56 7.35
CA VAL A 315 -6.84 16.47 7.17
C VAL A 315 -8.27 17.00 7.11
N ARG A 316 -8.62 18.01 7.93
CA ARG A 316 -9.94 18.66 7.86
C ARG A 316 -10.14 19.36 6.52
N THR A 317 -9.16 20.12 6.05
CA THR A 317 -9.21 20.77 4.74
C THR A 317 -9.39 19.73 3.62
N MET A 318 -8.65 18.62 3.63
CA MET A 318 -8.79 17.57 2.63
C MET A 318 -10.19 16.92 2.69
N ARG A 319 -10.73 16.67 3.89
CA ARG A 319 -12.11 16.19 4.07
C ARG A 319 -13.14 17.18 3.52
N GLU A 320 -12.95 18.48 3.75
CA GLU A 320 -13.83 19.54 3.26
C GLU A 320 -13.82 19.66 1.73
N LEU A 321 -12.68 19.42 1.09
CA LEU A 321 -12.56 19.31 -0.36
C LEU A 321 -13.22 18.04 -0.92
N GLY A 322 -13.48 17.03 -0.08
CA GLY A 322 -14.19 15.80 -0.45
C GLY A 322 -13.31 14.54 -0.53
N PHE A 323 -12.06 14.60 -0.07
CA PHE A 323 -11.19 13.41 0.04
C PHE A 323 -11.66 12.46 1.14
N ASP A 324 -11.53 11.15 0.88
CA ASP A 324 -11.93 10.07 1.80
C ASP A 324 -10.82 9.63 2.76
N GLY A 325 -9.57 10.01 2.49
CA GLY A 325 -8.43 9.63 3.30
C GLY A 325 -7.14 10.27 2.83
N VAL A 326 -6.08 10.08 3.61
CA VAL A 326 -4.76 10.70 3.39
C VAL A 326 -3.62 9.70 3.53
N GLY A 327 -2.46 10.01 2.94
CA GLY A 327 -1.22 9.27 3.15
C GLY A 327 -0.56 9.59 4.50
N CYS A 328 0.01 8.58 5.13
CA CYS A 328 0.81 8.67 6.36
C CYS A 328 2.22 8.16 6.06
N ILE A 329 3.25 8.93 6.40
CA ILE A 329 4.67 8.54 6.27
C ILE A 329 5.31 8.20 7.61
N HIS A 330 4.57 8.37 8.71
CA HIS A 330 5.01 7.96 10.03
C HIS A 330 3.83 7.38 10.84
N PRO A 331 4.03 6.28 11.61
CA PRO A 331 2.95 5.64 12.38
C PRO A 331 2.14 6.56 13.30
N ARG A 332 2.81 7.53 13.95
CA ARG A 332 2.15 8.57 14.78
C ARG A 332 1.05 9.38 14.09
N GLN A 333 1.08 9.47 12.75
CA GLN A 333 0.08 10.20 11.97
C GLN A 333 -1.25 9.43 11.88
N VAL A 334 -1.22 8.09 11.95
CA VAL A 334 -2.41 7.24 11.75
C VAL A 334 -3.54 7.60 12.73
N ARG A 335 -3.21 7.66 14.03
CA ARG A 335 -4.20 8.03 15.06
C ARG A 335 -4.75 9.44 14.82
N VAL A 336 -3.90 10.40 14.49
CA VAL A 336 -4.30 11.79 14.27
C VAL A 336 -5.26 11.91 13.08
N VAL A 337 -4.98 11.17 12.00
CA VAL A 337 -5.84 11.09 10.81
C VAL A 337 -7.20 10.48 11.14
N HIS A 338 -7.22 9.36 11.86
CA HIS A 338 -8.47 8.70 12.27
C HIS A 338 -9.32 9.60 13.17
N GLU A 339 -8.71 10.27 14.16
CA GLU A 339 -9.39 11.24 15.04
C GLU A 339 -9.97 12.42 14.24
N ALA A 340 -9.23 12.94 13.25
CA ALA A 340 -9.66 14.10 12.46
C ALA A 340 -10.77 13.77 11.44
N LEU A 341 -10.85 12.52 10.97
CA LEU A 341 -11.89 12.03 10.07
C LEU A 341 -13.11 11.44 10.81
N ALA A 342 -13.01 11.22 12.13
CA ALA A 342 -14.12 10.71 12.92
C ALA A 342 -15.26 11.74 12.98
N PRO A 343 -16.51 11.31 12.77
CA PRO A 343 -17.67 12.19 12.92
C PRO A 343 -17.89 12.53 14.39
N SER A 344 -18.39 13.74 14.65
CA SER A 344 -18.86 14.17 15.97
C SER A 344 -20.12 13.42 16.38
N ALA A 345 -20.39 13.35 17.69
CA ALA A 345 -21.63 12.75 18.21
C ALA A 345 -22.90 13.38 17.58
N ALA A 346 -22.89 14.69 17.34
CA ALA A 346 -23.99 15.39 16.68
C ALA A 346 -24.18 14.96 15.21
N GLU A 347 -23.10 14.73 14.46
CA GLU A 347 -23.15 14.20 13.09
C GLU A 347 -23.69 12.76 13.09
N VAL A 348 -23.28 11.93 14.06
CA VAL A 348 -23.77 10.55 14.20
C VAL A 348 -25.27 10.51 14.53
N ASP A 349 -25.71 11.31 15.50
CA ASP A 349 -27.12 11.37 15.88
C ASP A 349 -27.99 11.92 14.75
N TRP A 350 -27.51 12.92 14.02
CA TRP A 350 -28.17 13.42 12.82
C TRP A 350 -28.29 12.32 11.75
N ALA A 351 -27.19 11.60 11.49
CA ALA A 351 -27.17 10.56 10.47
C ALA A 351 -28.12 9.39 10.81
N ARG A 352 -28.18 8.97 12.08
CA ARG A 352 -29.14 7.95 12.55
C ARG A 352 -30.58 8.37 12.30
N LYS A 353 -30.94 9.63 12.62
CA LYS A 353 -32.29 10.18 12.37
C LYS A 353 -32.63 10.20 10.88
N VAL A 354 -31.68 10.56 10.04
CA VAL A 354 -31.88 10.60 8.58
C VAL A 354 -32.14 9.20 8.02
N VAL A 355 -31.31 8.22 8.39
CA VAL A 355 -31.45 6.83 7.90
C VAL A 355 -32.77 6.23 8.36
N ALA A 356 -33.11 6.38 9.65
CA ALA A 356 -34.37 5.88 10.20
C ALA A 356 -35.61 6.49 9.49
N ALA A 357 -35.59 7.81 9.23
CA ALA A 357 -36.67 8.49 8.52
C ALA A 357 -36.78 8.05 7.05
N ALA A 358 -35.66 7.78 6.39
CA ALA A 358 -35.64 7.27 5.01
C ALA A 358 -36.18 5.85 4.92
N GLU A 359 -35.85 4.97 5.87
CA GLU A 359 -36.42 3.63 5.93
C GLU A 359 -37.94 3.64 6.17
N GLU A 360 -38.42 4.50 7.07
CA GLU A 360 -39.85 4.68 7.30
C GLU A 360 -40.56 5.20 6.04
N ALA A 361 -39.96 6.18 5.35
CA ALA A 361 -40.43 6.68 4.06
C ALA A 361 -40.61 5.54 3.05
N ARG A 362 -39.57 4.71 2.90
CA ARG A 362 -39.52 3.59 1.97
C ARG A 362 -40.60 2.56 2.29
N ARG A 363 -40.76 2.19 3.57
CA ARG A 363 -41.84 1.27 4.01
C ARG A 363 -43.24 1.84 3.73
N ALA A 364 -43.39 3.17 3.77
CA ALA A 364 -44.63 3.86 3.46
C ALA A 364 -44.81 4.19 1.96
N GLY A 365 -43.90 3.77 1.08
CA GLY A 365 -43.95 4.06 -0.36
C GLY A 365 -43.71 5.52 -0.73
N ARG A 366 -43.03 6.30 0.13
CA ARG A 366 -42.72 7.72 -0.07
C ARG A 366 -41.25 7.89 -0.42
N GLY A 367 -40.95 8.67 -1.47
CA GLY A 367 -39.57 8.95 -1.89
C GLY A 367 -38.87 10.10 -1.13
N VAL A 368 -39.62 10.89 -0.37
CA VAL A 368 -39.12 12.09 0.34
C VAL A 368 -39.78 12.18 1.72
N VAL A 369 -38.97 12.43 2.76
CA VAL A 369 -39.46 12.67 4.14
C VAL A 369 -38.77 13.88 4.74
N ALA A 370 -39.49 14.64 5.59
CA ALA A 370 -38.90 15.74 6.33
C ALA A 370 -38.41 15.28 7.71
N VAL A 371 -37.19 15.66 8.09
CA VAL A 371 -36.71 15.57 9.48
C VAL A 371 -36.42 16.99 9.97
N GLY A 372 -37.25 17.47 10.90
CA GLY A 372 -37.27 18.88 11.29
C GLY A 372 -37.74 19.75 10.12
N SER A 373 -36.98 20.80 9.81
CA SER A 373 -37.26 21.73 8.70
C SER A 373 -36.60 21.34 7.37
N LYS A 374 -35.87 20.22 7.31
CA LYS A 374 -35.08 19.83 6.14
C LYS A 374 -35.69 18.63 5.43
N MET A 375 -35.71 18.69 4.11
CA MET A 375 -36.09 17.60 3.23
C MET A 375 -34.98 16.53 3.20
N ILE A 376 -35.35 15.27 3.34
CA ILE A 376 -34.48 14.11 3.13
C ILE A 376 -34.80 13.51 1.77
N ASP A 377 -33.80 13.54 0.91
CA ASP A 377 -33.74 12.88 -0.38
C ASP A 377 -32.55 11.90 -0.42
N ALA A 378 -32.40 11.15 -1.52
CA ALA A 378 -31.36 10.14 -1.65
C ALA A 378 -29.92 10.66 -1.41
N PRO A 379 -29.51 11.86 -1.88
CA PRO A 379 -28.22 12.45 -1.53
C PRO A 379 -27.99 12.64 -0.02
N VAL A 380 -29.01 13.12 0.71
CA VAL A 380 -28.92 13.31 2.16
C VAL A 380 -28.77 11.97 2.89
N VAL A 381 -29.47 10.93 2.44
CA VAL A 381 -29.34 9.57 2.98
C VAL A 381 -27.95 8.99 2.72
N ARG A 382 -27.41 9.10 1.50
CA ARG A 382 -26.04 8.62 1.20
C ARG A 382 -25.00 9.26 2.09
N ARG A 383 -25.11 10.57 2.34
CA ARG A 383 -24.21 11.28 3.27
C ARG A 383 -24.34 10.75 4.70
N ALA A 384 -25.57 10.50 5.17
CA ALA A 384 -25.80 9.95 6.49
C ALA A 384 -25.22 8.53 6.63
N LEU A 385 -25.43 7.64 5.65
CA LEU A 385 -24.85 6.29 5.65
C LEU A 385 -23.33 6.34 5.71
N ARG A 386 -22.70 7.24 4.93
CA ARG A 386 -21.24 7.46 4.98
C ARG A 386 -20.76 7.93 6.36
N THR A 387 -21.47 8.88 6.97
CA THR A 387 -21.17 9.33 8.34
C THR A 387 -21.23 8.17 9.33
N LEU A 388 -22.22 7.30 9.21
CA LEU A 388 -22.36 6.14 10.10
C LEU A 388 -21.26 5.09 9.87
N GLN A 389 -20.87 4.82 8.63
CA GLN A 389 -19.75 3.93 8.31
C GLN A 389 -18.45 4.43 8.95
N LEU A 390 -18.19 5.74 8.91
CA LEU A 390 -17.04 6.35 9.59
C LEU A 390 -17.16 6.27 11.12
N ALA A 391 -18.36 6.39 11.67
CA ALA A 391 -18.62 6.27 13.11
C ALA A 391 -18.35 4.86 13.62
N GLU A 392 -18.80 3.84 12.89
CA GLU A 392 -18.54 2.43 13.20
C GLU A 392 -17.04 2.12 13.18
N ALA A 393 -16.35 2.55 12.13
CA ALA A 393 -14.90 2.40 12.01
C ALA A 393 -14.10 3.21 13.05
N ALA A 394 -14.74 4.14 13.76
CA ALA A 394 -14.16 4.89 14.88
C ALA A 394 -14.60 4.34 16.25
N GLY A 395 -15.41 3.28 16.31
CA GLY A 395 -15.97 2.74 17.55
C GLY A 395 -17.02 3.64 18.21
N LEU A 396 -17.60 4.58 17.46
CA LEU A 396 -18.61 5.54 17.92
C LEU A 396 -20.05 5.07 17.63
N ALA A 397 -20.21 4.02 16.83
CA ALA A 397 -21.49 3.39 16.55
C ALA A 397 -21.33 1.86 16.49
N ASN A 398 -22.26 1.12 17.09
CA ASN A 398 -22.34 -0.34 16.98
C ASN A 398 -23.60 -0.73 16.19
N GLY A 399 -23.47 -1.69 15.27
CA GLY A 399 -24.61 -2.48 14.77
C GLY A 399 -25.41 -1.82 13.64
N LEU A 400 -24.76 -1.49 12.53
CA LEU A 400 -25.47 -1.15 11.29
C LEU A 400 -25.24 -2.26 10.27
N ALA A 401 -26.20 -3.18 10.18
CA ALA A 401 -26.31 -4.03 8.99
C ALA A 401 -26.72 -3.11 7.84
N LEU A 402 -25.75 -2.57 7.11
CA LEU A 402 -25.99 -1.98 5.81
C LEU A 402 -26.30 -3.16 4.88
N GLU A 403 -27.59 -3.40 4.62
CA GLU A 403 -27.96 -4.27 3.51
C GLU A 403 -27.42 -3.63 2.22
N ASP A 404 -26.55 -4.35 1.51
CA ASP A 404 -25.98 -3.95 0.23
C ASP A 404 -27.10 -3.58 -0.74
N GLU A 405 -27.25 -2.29 -1.04
CA GLU A 405 -28.08 -1.82 -2.14
C GLU A 405 -27.32 -2.03 -3.46
N ALA A 406 -27.30 -3.27 -3.92
CA ALA A 406 -27.10 -3.57 -5.34
C ALA A 406 -28.41 -3.31 -6.09
N LYS A 407 -28.51 -2.14 -6.76
CA LYS A 407 -29.21 -1.97 -8.05
C LYS A 407 -28.97 -0.59 -8.66
#